data_AF-A0A1W6AJJ4-F1
#
_entry.id   AF-A0A1W6AJJ4-F1
#
_cell.length_a   1.000
_cell.length_b   1.000
_cell.length_c   1.000
_cell.angle_alpha   90.00
_cell.angle_beta   90.00
_cell.angle_gamma   90.00
#
_symmetry.space_group_name_H-M   'P 1'
#
loop_
_entity.id
_entity.type
_entity.pdbx_description
1 polymer ?
#
loop_
_entity_poly.entity_id
_entity_poly.type
_entity_poly.pdbx_seq_one_letter_code
_entity_poly.pdbx_strand_id
1 'polypeptide(L)'
;MENKKSAEFLLNYSWEGKTKGQIILEMELPDYEQEYLEDAMNELGPKGKYSGMDLDSYFVLRMAMDEDDVGPLNDDDIIYKN
;
A
#
# COMPACT_ATOMS: atom_id res chain seq x y z
N MET A 1 -22.73 3.21 -2.43
CA MET A 1 -21.32 3.57 -2.21
C MET A 1 -20.52 2.41 -2.79
N GLU A 2 -19.84 2.63 -3.91
CA GLU A 2 -18.94 1.59 -4.45
C GLU A 2 -17.74 1.50 -3.50
N ASN A 3 -17.37 0.29 -3.10
CA ASN A 3 -16.18 0.08 -2.30
C ASN A 3 -14.96 0.09 -3.24
N LYS A 4 -14.23 1.21 -3.30
CA LYS A 4 -13.01 1.39 -4.11
C LYS A 4 -11.81 0.57 -3.60
N LYS A 5 -11.97 -0.15 -2.49
CA LYS A 5 -11.05 -1.18 -2.00
C LYS A 5 -11.59 -2.60 -2.20
N SER A 6 -12.70 -2.77 -2.91
CA SER A 6 -13.19 -4.11 -3.24
C SER A 6 -12.21 -4.85 -4.15
N ALA A 7 -12.10 -6.17 -3.97
CA ALA A 7 -11.26 -6.99 -4.82
C ALA A 7 -11.61 -6.84 -6.31
N GLU A 8 -12.90 -6.72 -6.64
CA GLU A 8 -13.36 -6.51 -8.01
C GLU A 8 -12.84 -5.19 -8.60
N PHE A 9 -12.87 -4.10 -7.83
CA PHE A 9 -12.29 -2.84 -8.29
C PHE A 9 -10.77 -2.95 -8.44
N LEU A 10 -10.06 -3.47 -7.43
CA LEU A 10 -8.59 -3.53 -7.43
C LEU A 10 -8.02 -4.40 -8.55
N LEU A 11 -8.73 -5.47 -8.95
CA LEU A 11 -8.34 -6.34 -10.06
C LEU A 11 -8.58 -5.72 -11.43
N ASN A 12 -9.61 -4.88 -11.58
CA ASN A 12 -9.96 -4.23 -12.85
C ASN A 12 -9.34 -2.84 -13.01
N TYR A 13 -8.92 -2.22 -11.91
CA TYR A 13 -8.28 -0.91 -11.92
C TYR A 13 -6.84 -1.00 -12.41
N SER A 14 -6.49 -0.17 -13.39
CA SER A 14 -5.11 0.06 -13.81
C SER A 14 -4.71 1.52 -13.61
N TRP A 15 -3.50 1.75 -13.12
CA TRP A 15 -2.90 3.09 -12.97
C TRP A 15 -1.87 3.42 -14.06
N GLU A 16 -1.68 2.54 -15.05
CA GLU A 16 -0.75 2.79 -16.16
C GLU A 16 -1.09 4.12 -16.88
N GLY A 17 -0.09 5.01 -16.98
CA GLY A 17 -0.26 6.32 -17.60
C GLY A 17 -1.05 7.34 -16.79
N LYS A 18 -1.49 7.01 -15.57
CA LYS A 18 -2.20 7.94 -14.68
C LYS A 18 -1.24 8.76 -13.84
N THR A 19 -1.68 9.98 -13.53
CA THR A 19 -0.98 10.86 -12.59
C THR A 19 -1.31 10.49 -11.14
N LYS A 20 -0.42 10.86 -10.21
CA LYS A 20 -0.62 10.70 -8.76
C LYS A 20 -2.00 11.20 -8.32
N GLY A 21 -2.41 12.39 -8.75
CA GLY A 21 -3.70 12.98 -8.39
C GLY A 21 -4.91 12.21 -8.91
N GLN A 22 -4.83 11.62 -10.11
CA GLN A 22 -5.91 10.77 -10.63
C GLN A 22 -6.05 9.50 -9.80
N ILE A 23 -4.94 8.87 -9.42
CA ILE A 23 -4.95 7.64 -8.62
C ILE A 23 -5.58 7.91 -7.24
N ILE A 24 -5.18 9.00 -6.58
CA ILE A 24 -5.73 9.42 -5.27
C ILE A 24 -7.25 9.58 -5.34
N LEU A 25 -7.74 10.28 -6.38
CA LEU A 25 -9.18 10.53 -6.55
C LEU A 25 -9.97 9.26 -6.89
N GLU A 26 -9.43 8.41 -7.78
CA GLU A 26 -10.15 7.24 -8.29
C GLU A 26 -10.17 6.06 -7.31
N MET A 27 -9.07 5.86 -6.57
CA MET A 27 -8.98 4.83 -5.52
C MET A 27 -9.45 5.34 -4.16
N GLU A 28 -9.80 6.62 -4.05
CA GLU A 28 -10.17 7.29 -2.78
C GLU A 28 -9.10 7.07 -1.70
N LEU A 29 -7.82 7.27 -2.06
CA LEU A 29 -6.71 6.99 -1.16
C LEU A 29 -6.74 7.94 0.06
N PRO A 30 -6.77 7.40 1.30
CA PRO A 30 -6.63 8.20 2.50
C PRO A 30 -5.22 8.77 2.62
N ASP A 31 -5.06 9.87 3.35
CA ASP A 31 -3.81 10.63 3.43
C ASP A 31 -2.59 9.76 3.77
N TYR A 32 -2.75 8.80 4.69
CA TYR A 32 -1.67 7.88 5.10
C TYR A 32 -1.23 6.91 3.98
N GLU A 33 -2.06 6.61 2.98
CA GLU A 33 -1.65 5.83 1.80
C GLU A 33 -1.02 6.73 0.72
N GLN A 34 -1.45 7.99 0.63
CA GLN A 34 -0.92 8.95 -0.34
C GLN A 34 0.57 9.24 -0.13
N GLU A 35 1.04 9.12 1.12
CA GLU A 35 2.45 9.23 1.50
C GLU A 35 3.33 8.22 0.75
N TYR A 36 2.83 6.99 0.52
CA TYR A 36 3.58 5.92 -0.15
C TYR A 36 3.34 5.84 -1.66
N LEU A 37 2.38 6.59 -2.20
CA LEU A 37 1.96 6.45 -3.60
C LEU A 37 3.08 6.74 -4.61
N GLU A 38 3.92 7.73 -4.33
CA GLU A 38 5.02 8.10 -5.23
C GLU A 38 6.10 7.02 -5.27
N ASP A 39 6.47 6.49 -4.11
CA ASP A 39 7.37 5.34 -4.00
C ASP A 39 6.79 4.11 -4.70
N ALA A 40 5.51 3.82 -4.49
CA ALA A 40 4.81 2.72 -5.13
C ALA A 40 4.88 2.82 -6.66
N MET A 41 4.60 4.00 -7.23
CA MET A 41 4.66 4.22 -8.68
C MET A 41 6.08 4.03 -9.23
N ASN A 42 7.10 4.54 -8.51
CA ASN A 42 8.51 4.41 -8.90
C ASN A 42 9.00 2.96 -8.82
N GLU A 43 8.51 2.18 -7.85
CA GLU A 43 8.92 0.79 -7.65
C GLU A 43 8.18 -0.22 -8.54
N LEU A 44 6.88 -0.02 -8.76
CA LEU A 44 6.01 -0.96 -9.44
C LEU A 44 5.96 -0.72 -10.95
N GLY A 45 6.07 0.55 -11.38
CA GLY A 45 6.01 0.92 -12.80
C GLY A 45 7.05 0.21 -13.67
N PRO A 46 8.35 0.24 -13.30
CA PRO A 46 9.39 -0.48 -14.03
C PRO A 46 9.19 -2.00 -14.09
N LYS A 47 8.39 -2.57 -13.18
CA LYS A 47 8.07 -4.00 -13.10
C LYS A 47 6.81 -4.36 -13.91
N GLY A 48 6.16 -3.39 -14.56
CA GLY A 48 4.90 -3.59 -15.28
C GLY A 48 3.70 -3.89 -14.36
N LYS A 49 3.79 -3.53 -13.08
CA LYS A 49 2.79 -3.84 -12.06
C LYS A 49 1.82 -2.69 -11.88
N TYR A 50 0.83 -2.62 -12.76
CA TYR A 50 -0.07 -1.46 -12.85
C TYR A 50 -1.46 -1.68 -12.22
N SER A 51 -1.71 -2.79 -11.53
CA SER A 51 -3.04 -3.04 -10.96
C SER A 51 -3.29 -2.22 -9.69
N GLY A 52 -4.55 -1.96 -9.37
CA GLY A 52 -4.93 -1.42 -8.06
C GLY A 52 -4.51 -2.33 -6.91
N MET A 53 -4.52 -3.65 -7.14
CA MET A 53 -4.05 -4.65 -6.18
C MET A 53 -2.55 -4.52 -5.87
N ASP A 54 -1.73 -4.19 -6.88
CA ASP A 54 -0.30 -3.98 -6.67
C ASP A 54 -0.03 -2.77 -5.77
N LEU A 55 -0.76 -1.66 -5.98
CA LEU A 55 -0.67 -0.47 -5.12
C LEU A 55 -1.13 -0.77 -3.70
N ASP A 56 -2.30 -1.39 -3.54
CA ASP A 56 -2.87 -1.72 -2.23
C ASP A 56 -1.93 -2.63 -1.42
N SER A 57 -1.38 -3.66 -2.08
CA SER A 57 -0.39 -4.56 -1.46
C SER A 57 0.88 -3.82 -1.05
N TYR A 58 1.35 -2.87 -1.86
CA TYR A 58 2.52 -2.06 -1.53
C TYR A 58 2.26 -1.20 -0.29
N PHE A 59 1.10 -0.54 -0.20
CA PHE A 59 0.76 0.29 0.95
C PHE A 59 0.70 -0.54 2.24
N VAL A 60 0.03 -1.69 2.21
CA VAL A 60 -0.05 -2.60 3.37
C VAL A 60 1.34 -3.03 3.83
N LEU A 61 2.23 -3.38 2.89
CA LEU A 61 3.60 -3.78 3.22
C LEU A 61 4.41 -2.63 3.82
N ARG A 62 4.33 -1.41 3.27
CA ARG A 62 5.06 -0.25 3.80
C ARG A 62 4.55 0.15 5.18
N MET A 63 3.23 0.19 5.38
CA MET A 63 2.64 0.47 6.68
C MET A 63 3.06 -0.56 7.74
N ALA A 64 3.09 -1.85 7.40
CA ALA A 64 3.57 -2.88 8.32
C ALA A 64 5.05 -2.69 8.70
N MET A 65 5.89 -2.30 7.73
CA MET A 65 7.31 -2.02 7.99
C MET A 65 7.54 -0.76 8.81
N ASP A 66 6.70 0.27 8.63
CA ASP A 66 6.78 1.52 9.38
C ASP A 66 6.18 1.36 10.80
N GLU A 67 5.22 0.44 10.99
CA GLU A 67 4.76 0.00 12.32
C GLU A 67 5.80 -0.87 13.04
N ASP A 68 6.61 -1.65 12.30
CA ASP A 68 7.72 -2.47 12.82
C ASP A 68 8.99 -1.66 13.17
N ASP A 69 8.96 -0.32 13.07
CA ASP A 69 9.90 0.58 13.76
C ASP A 69 9.45 0.82 15.23
N VAL A 70 8.76 -0.17 15.82
CA VAL A 70 8.77 -0.37 17.27
C VAL A 70 10.23 -0.46 17.70
N GLY A 71 10.62 0.45 18.60
CA GLY A 71 11.99 0.61 19.08
C GLY A 71 12.68 -0.68 19.51
N PRO A 72 13.97 -0.62 19.86
CA PRO A 72 14.84 -1.81 20.00
C PRO A 72 14.10 -2.97 20.67
N LEU A 73 14.14 -4.14 20.04
CA LEU A 73 13.67 -5.40 20.61
C LEU A 73 14.29 -5.52 22.01
N ASN A 74 13.55 -5.13 23.03
CA ASN A 74 13.96 -5.36 24.40
C ASN A 74 13.76 -6.85 24.60
N ASP A 75 14.84 -7.57 24.89
CA ASP A 75 14.87 -9.03 25.12
C ASP A 75 13.89 -9.51 26.23
N ASP A 76 13.17 -8.59 26.88
CA ASP A 76 12.20 -8.84 27.95
C ASP A 76 10.82 -9.32 27.46
N ASP A 77 10.49 -9.19 26.16
CA ASP A 77 9.16 -9.59 25.64
C ASP A 77 9.09 -11.04 25.10
N ILE A 78 10.14 -11.85 25.29
CA ILE A 78 10.09 -13.28 24.94
C ILE A 78 9.39 -14.07 26.05
N ILE A 79 8.06 -14.13 26.03
CA ILE A 79 7.30 -15.08 26.84
C ILE A 79 7.36 -16.47 26.17
N TYR A 80 8.31 -17.30 26.58
CA TYR A 80 8.24 -18.75 26.35
C TYR A 80 7.08 -19.34 27.16
N LYS A 81 6.02 -19.81 26.50
CA LYS A 81 5.03 -20.68 27.13
C LYS A 81 5.55 -22.13 27.14
N ASN A 82 5.76 -22.65 28.35
CA ASN A 82 5.97 -24.08 28.64
C ASN A 82 4.78 -24.94 28.21
#